data_AF-A0A0S7YHG5-F1
#
_entry.id   AF-A0A0S7YHG5-F1
#
_cell.length_a   1.000
_cell.length_b   1.000
_cell.length_c   1.000
_cell.angle_alpha   90.00
_cell.angle_beta   90.00
_cell.angle_gamma   90.00
#
_symmetry.space_group_name_H-M   'P 1'
#
loop_
_entity.id
_entity.type
_entity.pdbx_description
1 polymer ?
#
loop_
_entity_poly.entity_id
_entity_poly.type
_entity_poly.pdbx_seq_one_letter_code
_entity_poly.pdbx_strand_id
1 'polypeptide(L)'
;MEKIVECIPNFSEGRDQSKIDQILDAIQSAGVQLLDQEKDPDHNRAVVTFVGEPDAVLEAAFRGIKKASELIDLTKHKGEHPRMGATDVVPFVPITNVTTRECVEMARRLGKRVAEELKIPIYLYEAAATRPDRENLANIRKGEFEGLRDEIETNPVRQPDFGEPKIHPTAGATVIGARFPLIAFNINLTTSDVSIAQKIAQSLRFGSGGYRYVKSLGFMLKEENRAQISCNMTNYTKTPLYRVFETAKREAQRYGVTIKESEIVGLVPEKALIDTAIYYLQLDRFNENQILEYKLHGKGGKQSILEFLHVLALARPTPGGGSVAALHAALGSALLSMVTGITVNKTRNKELKDSHGFLKLQAYEFYKFIEKDKDAFDKVMEAFKLPEDSETDKKKKNNAIQDALKIAAQTPFEVCKKILFMYPYAETLAQKGLKNAISDVGVALYSFHSGFNAARVNVLINLKSITDKEFNETVKTELDSLKKQEESSYQEIEKIFLTKL
;
A
#
# COMPACT_ATOMS: atom_id res chain seq x y z
N MET A 1 -12.96 0.14 -2.81
CA MET A 1 -11.66 0.81 -2.61
C MET A 1 -10.86 0.58 -3.88
N GLU A 2 -10.19 1.61 -4.38
CA GLU A 2 -9.39 1.56 -5.61
C GLU A 2 -8.25 0.54 -5.44
N LYS A 3 -8.11 -0.35 -6.41
CA LYS A 3 -7.06 -1.37 -6.47
C LYS A 3 -5.97 -0.85 -7.38
N ILE A 4 -4.74 -0.76 -6.88
CA ILE A 4 -3.62 -0.25 -7.67
C ILE A 4 -2.57 -1.34 -7.78
N VAL A 5 -2.23 -1.67 -9.03
CA VAL A 5 -1.13 -2.55 -9.41
C VAL A 5 -0.12 -1.73 -10.20
N GLU A 6 1.14 -1.90 -9.88
CA GLU A 6 2.25 -1.41 -10.68
C GLU A 6 2.72 -2.51 -11.62
N CYS A 7 3.03 -2.14 -12.86
CA CYS A 7 3.62 -3.03 -13.85
C CYS A 7 4.87 -2.38 -14.44
N ILE A 8 5.96 -3.16 -14.48
CA ILE A 8 7.29 -2.65 -14.87
C ILE A 8 7.87 -3.45 -16.06
N PRO A 9 7.25 -3.45 -17.27
CA PRO A 9 7.77 -4.21 -18.39
C PRO A 9 9.14 -3.70 -18.84
N ASN A 10 9.95 -4.65 -19.29
CA ASN A 10 11.31 -4.43 -19.76
C ASN A 10 11.38 -4.75 -21.24
N PHE A 11 11.73 -3.76 -22.05
CA PHE A 11 11.81 -3.87 -23.49
C PHE A 11 13.27 -3.88 -23.94
N SER A 12 13.59 -4.77 -24.87
CA SER A 12 14.91 -4.88 -25.50
C SER A 12 15.08 -3.83 -26.60
N GLU A 13 14.97 -2.56 -26.23
CA GLU A 13 15.20 -1.38 -27.07
C GLU A 13 15.53 -0.19 -26.16
N GLY A 14 16.69 0.41 -26.34
CA GLY A 14 17.14 1.58 -25.57
C GLY A 14 17.69 2.72 -26.44
N ARG A 15 17.63 2.59 -27.78
CA ARG A 15 18.27 3.52 -28.72
C ARG A 15 17.27 4.18 -29.65
N ASP A 16 16.30 3.44 -30.17
CA ASP A 16 15.29 3.96 -31.09
C ASP A 16 14.09 4.55 -30.33
N GLN A 17 14.11 5.87 -30.18
CA GLN A 17 13.05 6.63 -29.52
C GLN A 17 11.67 6.38 -30.16
N SER A 18 11.59 6.29 -31.49
CA SER A 18 10.33 6.16 -32.20
C SER A 18 9.62 4.84 -31.90
N LYS A 19 10.40 3.74 -31.78
CA LYS A 19 9.82 2.46 -31.37
C LYS A 19 9.31 2.50 -29.95
N ILE A 20 10.06 3.13 -29.06
CA ILE A 20 9.71 3.20 -27.65
C ILE A 20 8.43 4.04 -27.47
N ASP A 21 8.30 5.17 -28.16
CA ASP A 21 7.11 6.03 -28.08
C ASP A 21 5.86 5.28 -28.56
N GLN A 22 5.97 4.50 -29.65
CA GLN A 22 4.86 3.67 -30.12
C GLN A 22 4.45 2.60 -29.10
N ILE A 23 5.41 2.02 -28.36
CA ILE A 23 5.12 1.08 -27.27
C ILE A 23 4.42 1.80 -26.12
N LEU A 24 4.87 3.00 -25.74
CA LEU A 24 4.23 3.79 -24.69
C LEU A 24 2.80 4.20 -25.06
N ASP A 25 2.57 4.67 -26.28
CA ASP A 25 1.24 5.04 -26.76
C ASP A 25 0.28 3.84 -26.66
N ALA A 26 0.76 2.65 -27.04
CA ALA A 26 -0.01 1.42 -26.92
C ALA A 26 -0.36 1.09 -25.45
N ILE A 27 0.57 1.27 -24.52
CA ILE A 27 0.37 1.08 -23.07
C ILE A 27 -0.65 2.10 -22.55
N GLN A 28 -0.44 3.40 -22.78
CA GLN A 28 -1.27 4.49 -22.26
C GLN A 28 -2.70 4.43 -22.80
N SER A 29 -2.90 3.95 -24.04
CA SER A 29 -4.23 3.77 -24.64
C SER A 29 -5.15 2.80 -23.89
N ALA A 30 -4.62 2.02 -22.95
CA ALA A 30 -5.39 1.13 -22.08
C ALA A 30 -5.91 1.81 -20.79
N GLY A 31 -5.67 3.11 -20.60
CA GLY A 31 -6.18 3.87 -19.46
C GLY A 31 -5.35 3.73 -18.18
N VAL A 32 -4.07 3.38 -18.30
CA VAL A 32 -3.12 3.35 -17.18
C VAL A 32 -2.38 4.68 -17.05
N GLN A 33 -1.93 4.99 -15.84
CA GLN A 33 -1.05 6.12 -15.60
C GLN A 33 0.41 5.71 -15.76
N LEU A 34 1.09 6.29 -16.74
CA LEU A 34 2.53 6.17 -16.86
C LEU A 34 3.20 6.96 -15.73
N LEU A 35 4.09 6.30 -14.98
CA LEU A 35 4.81 6.92 -13.87
C LEU A 35 6.24 7.28 -14.25
N ASP A 36 6.91 6.38 -14.95
CA ASP A 36 8.33 6.56 -15.26
C ASP A 36 8.71 5.79 -16.53
N GLN A 37 9.76 6.28 -17.17
CA GLN A 37 10.40 5.64 -18.30
C GLN A 37 11.91 5.87 -18.21
N GLU A 38 12.63 4.77 -18.04
CA GLU A 38 14.08 4.78 -18.02
C GLU A 38 14.63 4.08 -19.27
N LYS A 39 15.63 4.70 -19.90
CA LYS A 39 16.25 4.20 -21.12
C LYS A 39 17.75 4.15 -20.92
N ASP A 40 18.34 3.04 -21.32
CA ASP A 40 19.77 2.83 -21.26
C ASP A 40 20.28 2.44 -22.66
N PRO A 41 20.94 3.38 -23.37
CA PRO A 41 21.48 3.13 -24.71
C PRO A 41 22.61 2.08 -24.75
N ASP A 42 23.40 1.99 -23.69
CA ASP A 42 24.53 1.06 -23.56
C ASP A 42 24.03 -0.37 -23.36
N HIS A 43 23.09 -0.54 -22.43
CA HIS A 43 22.40 -1.80 -22.20
C HIS A 43 21.34 -2.12 -23.28
N ASN A 44 21.03 -1.16 -24.14
CA ASN A 44 20.01 -1.21 -25.20
C ASN A 44 18.66 -1.77 -24.69
N ARG A 45 18.19 -1.17 -23.58
CA ARG A 45 17.00 -1.58 -22.83
C ARG A 45 16.22 -0.36 -22.37
N ALA A 46 14.89 -0.50 -22.37
CA ALA A 46 13.98 0.45 -21.74
C ALA A 46 13.17 -0.24 -20.65
N VAL A 47 13.04 0.43 -19.51
CA VAL A 47 12.20 0.02 -18.39
C VAL A 47 11.06 1.03 -18.29
N VAL A 48 9.84 0.54 -18.39
CA VAL A 48 8.64 1.39 -18.35
C VAL A 48 7.87 1.06 -17.09
N THR A 49 7.43 2.06 -16.35
CA THR A 49 6.67 1.89 -15.11
C THR A 49 5.31 2.55 -15.24
N PHE A 50 4.24 1.81 -15.03
CA PHE A 50 2.88 2.35 -15.01
C PHE A 50 2.02 1.69 -13.94
N VAL A 51 0.97 2.39 -13.53
CA VAL A 51 0.01 1.95 -12.52
C VAL A 51 -1.43 2.09 -12.99
N GLY A 52 -2.31 1.32 -12.38
CA GLY A 52 -3.75 1.43 -12.56
C GLY A 52 -4.51 0.28 -11.92
N GLU A 53 -5.80 0.22 -12.24
CA GLU A 53 -6.66 -0.90 -11.85
C GLU A 53 -6.20 -2.21 -12.53
N PRO A 54 -6.37 -3.38 -11.87
CA PRO A 54 -5.81 -4.66 -12.32
C PRO A 54 -6.06 -5.00 -13.80
N ASP A 55 -7.30 -4.87 -14.27
CA ASP A 55 -7.63 -5.24 -15.66
C ASP A 55 -7.06 -4.23 -16.68
N ALA A 56 -7.01 -2.94 -16.34
CA ALA A 56 -6.39 -1.92 -17.19
C ALA A 56 -4.88 -2.14 -17.32
N VAL A 57 -4.23 -2.47 -16.20
CA VAL A 57 -2.80 -2.80 -16.15
C VAL A 57 -2.48 -4.06 -16.95
N LEU A 58 -3.33 -5.09 -16.87
CA LEU A 58 -3.18 -6.32 -17.67
C LEU A 58 -3.30 -6.03 -19.17
N GLU A 59 -4.30 -5.23 -19.56
CA GLU A 59 -4.50 -4.83 -20.96
C GLU A 59 -3.34 -3.97 -21.49
N ALA A 60 -2.86 -3.01 -20.68
CA ALA A 60 -1.71 -2.18 -21.01
C ALA A 60 -0.44 -3.03 -21.24
N ALA A 61 -0.19 -3.98 -20.35
CA ALA A 61 0.94 -4.90 -20.48
C ALA A 61 0.83 -5.75 -21.75
N PHE A 62 -0.35 -6.29 -22.06
CA PHE A 62 -0.58 -7.04 -23.30
C PHE A 62 -0.33 -6.18 -24.56
N ARG A 63 -0.86 -4.96 -24.60
CA ARG A 63 -0.66 -4.03 -25.73
C ARG A 63 0.81 -3.66 -25.90
N GLY A 64 1.52 -3.41 -24.80
CA GLY A 64 2.96 -3.16 -24.80
C GLY A 64 3.75 -4.34 -25.38
N ILE A 65 3.48 -5.57 -24.94
CA ILE A 65 4.13 -6.78 -25.46
C ILE A 65 3.84 -6.95 -26.96
N LYS A 66 2.57 -6.81 -27.36
CA LYS A 66 2.17 -6.90 -28.77
C LYS A 66 2.93 -5.90 -29.63
N LYS A 67 2.91 -4.62 -29.25
CA LYS A 67 3.58 -3.56 -30.01
C LYS A 67 5.09 -3.77 -30.06
N ALA A 68 5.71 -4.20 -28.96
CA ALA A 68 7.13 -4.54 -28.93
C ALA A 68 7.46 -5.71 -29.88
N SER A 69 6.62 -6.74 -29.97
CA SER A 69 6.81 -7.88 -30.88
C SER A 69 6.74 -7.50 -32.36
N GLU A 70 6.03 -6.42 -32.71
CA GLU A 70 5.92 -5.89 -34.07
C GLU A 70 7.14 -5.03 -34.47
N LEU A 71 7.77 -4.38 -33.49
CA LEU A 71 8.80 -3.35 -33.72
C LEU A 71 10.24 -3.81 -33.45
N ILE A 72 10.42 -4.81 -32.57
CA ILE A 72 11.73 -5.25 -32.10
C ILE A 72 12.06 -6.62 -32.72
N ASP A 73 13.21 -6.68 -33.37
CA ASP A 73 13.76 -7.89 -33.96
C ASP A 73 15.02 -8.30 -33.20
N LEU A 74 14.91 -9.30 -32.31
CA LEU A 74 16.04 -9.77 -31.50
C LEU A 74 17.17 -10.36 -32.33
N THR A 75 16.91 -10.82 -33.55
CA THR A 75 17.98 -11.36 -34.42
C THR A 75 18.99 -10.28 -34.82
N LYS A 76 18.61 -9.01 -34.69
CA LYS A 76 19.46 -7.83 -34.95
C LYS A 76 19.79 -7.06 -33.68
N HIS A 77 19.20 -7.40 -32.54
CA HIS A 77 19.41 -6.72 -31.27
C HIS A 77 20.74 -7.15 -30.63
N LYS A 78 21.50 -6.15 -30.16
CA LYS A 78 22.67 -6.34 -29.31
C LYS A 78 22.64 -5.29 -28.19
N GLY A 79 22.94 -5.71 -26.97
CA GLY A 79 23.07 -4.86 -25.78
C GLY A 79 23.91 -5.56 -24.72
N GLU A 80 24.48 -4.81 -23.79
CA GLU A 80 25.30 -5.39 -22.71
C GLU A 80 24.44 -6.10 -21.64
N HIS A 81 23.14 -5.81 -21.58
CA HIS A 81 22.23 -6.45 -20.62
C HIS A 81 21.69 -7.79 -21.15
N PRO A 82 21.72 -8.87 -20.34
CA PRO A 82 21.15 -10.16 -20.72
C PRO A 82 19.67 -10.05 -21.10
N ARG A 83 19.29 -10.62 -22.25
CA ARG A 83 17.93 -10.54 -22.79
C ARG A 83 17.52 -11.82 -23.53
N MET A 84 16.25 -12.19 -23.46
CA MET A 84 15.66 -13.32 -24.19
C MET A 84 14.38 -12.96 -24.96
N GLY A 85 13.83 -11.75 -24.75
CA GLY A 85 12.57 -11.30 -25.34
C GLY A 85 12.60 -9.85 -25.83
N ALA A 86 11.83 -9.54 -26.88
CA ALA A 86 11.51 -8.16 -27.28
C ALA A 86 10.88 -7.41 -26.12
N THR A 87 9.94 -8.07 -25.44
CA THR A 87 9.63 -7.81 -24.03
C THR A 87 10.23 -8.93 -23.20
N ASP A 88 11.22 -8.59 -22.39
CA ASP A 88 12.06 -9.56 -21.71
C ASP A 88 11.44 -10.03 -20.39
N VAL A 89 11.01 -9.10 -19.54
CA VAL A 89 10.29 -9.42 -18.29
C VAL A 89 9.16 -8.43 -18.00
N VAL A 90 8.04 -8.94 -17.48
CA VAL A 90 6.85 -8.18 -17.09
C VAL A 90 6.41 -8.57 -15.67
N PRO A 91 6.87 -7.84 -14.65
CA PRO A 91 6.41 -8.01 -13.27
C PRO A 91 5.16 -7.19 -12.96
N PHE A 92 4.24 -7.80 -12.23
CA PHE A 92 3.18 -7.14 -11.49
C PHE A 92 3.56 -6.98 -10.01
N VAL A 93 3.36 -5.79 -9.46
CA VAL A 93 3.69 -5.44 -8.09
C VAL A 93 2.43 -4.88 -7.41
N PRO A 94 1.99 -5.47 -6.28
CA PRO A 94 0.83 -4.96 -5.55
C PRO A 94 1.18 -3.64 -4.84
N ILE A 95 0.38 -2.59 -5.06
CA ILE A 95 0.58 -1.27 -4.43
C ILE A 95 -0.50 -1.01 -3.38
N THR A 96 -1.78 -0.95 -3.77
CA THR A 96 -2.88 -0.56 -2.89
C THR A 96 -4.06 -1.51 -3.04
N ASN A 97 -4.55 -2.09 -1.93
CA ASN A 97 -5.71 -3.00 -1.89
C ASN A 97 -5.63 -4.19 -2.87
N VAL A 98 -4.42 -4.60 -3.26
CA VAL A 98 -4.16 -5.77 -4.10
C VAL A 98 -3.17 -6.68 -3.39
N THR A 99 -3.43 -7.97 -3.44
CA THR A 99 -2.55 -8.99 -2.87
C THR A 99 -1.56 -9.52 -3.92
N THR A 100 -0.41 -10.04 -3.47
CA THR A 100 0.51 -10.74 -4.38
C THR A 100 -0.18 -11.89 -5.11
N ARG A 101 -1.16 -12.56 -4.48
CA ARG A 101 -1.94 -13.64 -5.10
C ARG A 101 -2.74 -13.16 -6.30
N GLU A 102 -3.39 -12.00 -6.20
CA GLU A 102 -4.10 -11.38 -7.33
C GLU A 102 -3.12 -11.03 -8.46
N CYS A 103 -1.93 -10.50 -8.16
CA CYS A 103 -0.89 -10.26 -9.16
C CYS A 103 -0.39 -11.56 -9.82
N VAL A 104 -0.30 -12.67 -9.09
CA VAL A 104 0.04 -14.00 -9.67
C VAL A 104 -1.04 -14.45 -10.64
N GLU A 105 -2.32 -14.24 -10.31
CA GLU A 105 -3.42 -14.55 -11.21
C GLU A 105 -3.38 -13.68 -12.47
N MET A 106 -3.06 -12.39 -12.34
CA MET A 106 -2.83 -11.50 -13.49
C MET A 106 -1.67 -11.99 -14.36
N ALA A 107 -0.54 -12.39 -13.77
CA ALA A 107 0.60 -12.95 -14.49
C ALA A 107 0.23 -14.19 -15.31
N ARG A 108 -0.58 -15.10 -14.73
CA ARG A 108 -1.08 -16.29 -15.43
C ARG A 108 -2.04 -15.95 -16.56
N ARG A 109 -2.99 -15.04 -16.32
CA ARG A 109 -3.96 -14.59 -17.35
C ARG A 109 -3.23 -13.93 -18.53
N LEU A 110 -2.30 -13.01 -18.25
CA LEU A 110 -1.50 -12.36 -19.28
C LEU A 110 -0.64 -13.38 -20.03
N GLY A 111 0.06 -14.25 -19.32
CA GLY A 111 0.93 -15.26 -19.92
C GLY A 111 0.19 -16.19 -20.88
N LYS A 112 -0.98 -16.70 -20.46
CA LYS A 112 -1.83 -17.52 -21.33
C LYS A 112 -2.25 -16.76 -22.59
N ARG A 113 -2.74 -15.52 -22.44
CA ARG A 113 -3.20 -14.69 -23.56
C ARG A 113 -2.08 -14.38 -24.55
N VAL A 114 -0.90 -14.00 -24.07
CA VAL A 114 0.26 -13.70 -24.91
C VAL A 114 0.71 -14.95 -25.69
N ALA A 115 0.78 -16.10 -25.04
CA ALA A 115 1.11 -17.36 -25.70
C ALA A 115 0.09 -17.75 -26.79
N GLU A 116 -1.20 -17.58 -26.52
CA GLU A 116 -2.28 -17.93 -27.45
C GLU A 116 -2.36 -16.99 -28.65
N GLU A 117 -2.35 -15.67 -28.41
CA GLU A 117 -2.57 -14.65 -29.43
C GLU A 117 -1.30 -14.25 -30.19
N LEU A 118 -0.16 -14.17 -29.50
CA LEU A 118 1.10 -13.66 -30.08
C LEU A 118 2.10 -14.79 -30.40
N LYS A 119 1.81 -16.03 -30.00
CA LYS A 119 2.70 -17.19 -30.19
C LYS A 119 4.10 -16.98 -29.58
N ILE A 120 4.17 -16.21 -28.50
CA ILE A 120 5.40 -15.99 -27.75
C ILE A 120 5.41 -16.97 -26.56
N PRO A 121 6.43 -17.82 -26.40
CA PRO A 121 6.54 -18.71 -25.25
C PRO A 121 6.74 -17.90 -23.96
N ILE A 122 5.98 -18.26 -22.91
CA ILE A 122 5.97 -17.56 -21.62
C ILE A 122 6.53 -18.40 -20.50
N TYR A 123 7.35 -17.78 -19.66
CA TYR A 123 7.84 -18.35 -18.41
C TYR A 123 7.32 -17.54 -17.22
N LEU A 124 6.83 -18.23 -16.19
CA LEU A 124 6.43 -17.60 -14.95
C LEU A 124 7.57 -17.58 -13.95
N TYR A 125 7.76 -16.45 -13.25
CA TYR A 125 8.87 -16.26 -12.31
C TYR A 125 8.44 -15.63 -10.98
N GLU A 126 9.37 -15.59 -10.02
CA GLU A 126 9.17 -15.11 -8.64
C GLU A 126 7.89 -15.75 -8.03
N ALA A 127 6.97 -14.98 -7.46
CA ALA A 127 5.78 -15.54 -6.79
C ALA A 127 4.83 -16.27 -7.76
N ALA A 128 4.97 -16.08 -9.06
CA ALA A 128 4.17 -16.76 -10.08
C ALA A 128 4.82 -18.06 -10.59
N ALA A 129 6.09 -18.33 -10.23
CA ALA A 129 6.84 -19.47 -10.70
C ALA A 129 6.10 -20.80 -10.43
N THR A 130 6.02 -21.65 -11.44
CA THR A 130 5.43 -22.99 -11.34
C THR A 130 6.43 -24.01 -10.78
N ARG A 131 7.72 -23.68 -10.83
CA ARG A 131 8.83 -24.51 -10.41
C ARG A 131 9.84 -23.69 -9.60
N PRO A 132 10.48 -24.27 -8.57
CA PRO A 132 11.45 -23.55 -7.73
C PRO A 132 12.63 -22.97 -8.52
N ASP A 133 13.10 -23.64 -9.57
CA ASP A 133 14.23 -23.17 -10.38
C ASP A 133 13.91 -21.89 -11.19
N ARG A 134 12.62 -21.60 -11.40
CA ARG A 134 12.12 -20.42 -12.13
C ARG A 134 11.87 -19.20 -11.25
N GLU A 135 11.94 -19.33 -9.92
CA GLU A 135 11.81 -18.17 -9.04
C GLU A 135 12.86 -17.10 -9.38
N ASN A 136 14.09 -17.53 -9.70
CA ASN A 136 15.16 -16.63 -10.09
C ASN A 136 15.19 -16.38 -11.61
N LEU A 137 14.89 -15.15 -12.00
CA LEU A 137 14.95 -14.67 -13.39
C LEU A 137 16.25 -15.01 -14.13
N ALA A 138 17.40 -15.00 -13.43
CA ALA A 138 18.70 -15.30 -14.04
C ALA A 138 18.79 -16.76 -14.52
N ASN A 139 18.09 -17.68 -13.86
CA ASN A 139 18.06 -19.09 -14.28
C ASN A 139 17.28 -19.24 -15.59
N ILE A 140 16.16 -18.54 -15.72
CA ILE A 140 15.33 -18.54 -16.93
C ILE A 140 16.10 -17.92 -18.10
N ARG A 141 16.74 -16.76 -17.86
CA ARG A 141 17.54 -16.02 -18.86
C ARG A 141 18.89 -16.68 -19.20
N LYS A 142 19.25 -17.82 -18.61
CA LYS A 142 20.55 -18.44 -18.85
C LYS A 142 20.70 -18.78 -20.34
N GLY A 143 21.76 -18.30 -20.97
CA GLY A 143 21.98 -18.47 -22.42
C GLY A 143 21.25 -17.44 -23.28
N GLU A 144 20.50 -16.50 -22.69
CA GLU A 144 19.86 -15.39 -23.39
C GLU A 144 18.91 -15.84 -24.51
N PHE A 145 18.73 -15.03 -25.55
CA PHE A 145 17.92 -15.34 -26.72
C PHE A 145 18.48 -16.53 -27.51
N GLU A 146 19.78 -16.52 -27.80
CA GLU A 146 20.43 -17.51 -28.66
C GLU A 146 20.42 -18.90 -28.04
N GLY A 147 20.84 -19.02 -26.77
CA GLY A 147 20.84 -20.29 -26.05
C GLY A 147 19.43 -20.83 -25.81
N LEU A 148 18.45 -19.95 -25.58
CA LEU A 148 17.06 -20.39 -25.47
C LEU A 148 16.50 -20.89 -26.79
N ARG A 149 16.77 -20.20 -27.92
CA ARG A 149 16.36 -20.65 -29.26
C ARG A 149 16.84 -22.07 -29.54
N ASP A 150 18.10 -22.35 -29.21
CA ASP A 150 18.75 -23.62 -29.55
C ASP A 150 18.31 -24.76 -28.61
N GLU A 151 17.95 -24.46 -27.36
CA GLU A 151 17.58 -25.47 -26.36
C GLU A 151 16.07 -25.69 -26.19
N ILE A 152 15.19 -24.72 -26.51
CA ILE A 152 13.77 -24.76 -26.11
C ILE A 152 13.00 -25.97 -26.66
N GLU A 153 13.30 -26.40 -27.89
CA GLU A 153 12.62 -27.53 -28.54
C GLU A 153 13.13 -28.90 -28.04
N THR A 154 14.39 -28.97 -27.61
CA THR A 154 15.10 -30.24 -27.35
C THR A 154 15.32 -30.51 -25.86
N ASN A 155 15.37 -29.48 -25.02
CA ASN A 155 15.64 -29.58 -23.60
C ASN A 155 14.34 -29.51 -22.77
N PRO A 156 13.90 -30.61 -22.14
CA PRO A 156 12.66 -30.62 -21.35
C PRO A 156 12.64 -29.60 -20.20
N VAL A 157 13.81 -29.22 -19.66
CA VAL A 157 13.91 -28.23 -18.59
C VAL A 157 13.54 -26.82 -19.08
N ARG A 158 13.74 -26.57 -20.38
CA ARG A 158 13.48 -25.28 -21.04
C ARG A 158 12.06 -25.14 -21.57
N GLN A 159 11.15 -26.09 -21.37
CA GLN A 159 9.77 -25.92 -21.86
C GLN A 159 9.07 -24.74 -21.18
N PRO A 160 8.33 -23.88 -21.91
CA PRO A 160 7.64 -22.74 -21.31
C PRO A 160 6.48 -23.18 -20.41
N ASP A 161 6.00 -22.26 -19.57
CA ASP A 161 4.79 -22.45 -18.77
C ASP A 161 3.52 -22.32 -19.64
N PHE A 162 3.57 -21.41 -20.62
CA PHE A 162 2.51 -21.26 -21.63
C PHE A 162 3.10 -21.10 -23.03
N GLY A 163 2.39 -21.63 -24.02
CA GLY A 163 2.81 -21.62 -25.42
C GLY A 163 3.54 -22.89 -25.84
N GLU A 164 3.81 -22.99 -27.12
CA GLU A 164 4.59 -24.10 -27.67
C GLU A 164 6.06 -23.98 -27.25
N PRO A 165 6.79 -25.10 -27.09
CA PRO A 165 8.23 -25.10 -26.79
C PRO A 165 9.06 -24.69 -28.01
N LYS A 166 8.73 -23.55 -28.61
CA LYS A 166 9.34 -22.99 -29.81
C LYS A 166 9.50 -21.50 -29.62
N ILE A 167 10.70 -20.99 -29.89
CA ILE A 167 10.97 -19.57 -29.73
C ILE A 167 10.25 -18.76 -30.82
N HIS A 168 9.75 -17.58 -30.47
CA HIS A 168 9.22 -16.68 -31.48
C HIS A 168 10.38 -16.14 -32.35
N PRO A 169 10.27 -16.14 -33.69
CA PRO A 169 11.39 -15.86 -34.60
C PRO A 169 12.12 -14.53 -34.34
N THR A 170 11.38 -13.46 -34.06
CA THR A 170 11.92 -12.11 -33.81
C THR A 170 11.75 -11.66 -32.36
N ALA A 171 10.58 -11.90 -31.76
CA ALA A 171 10.27 -11.46 -30.40
C ALA A 171 10.88 -12.32 -29.27
N GLY A 172 11.39 -13.51 -29.54
CA GLY A 172 11.99 -14.35 -28.51
C GLY A 172 10.99 -14.99 -27.55
N ALA A 173 11.23 -14.86 -26.26
CA ALA A 173 10.42 -15.38 -25.17
C ALA A 173 10.24 -14.35 -24.07
N THR A 174 9.10 -14.35 -23.38
CA THR A 174 8.80 -13.34 -22.35
C THR A 174 8.63 -13.99 -20.98
N VAL A 175 9.23 -13.37 -19.97
CA VAL A 175 9.04 -13.77 -18.57
C VAL A 175 7.96 -12.90 -17.92
N ILE A 176 6.98 -13.49 -17.26
CA ILE A 176 5.89 -12.74 -16.59
C ILE A 176 5.79 -13.20 -15.15
N GLY A 177 5.56 -12.30 -14.20
CA GLY A 177 5.41 -12.73 -12.83
C GLY A 177 4.84 -11.69 -11.90
N ALA A 178 4.84 -12.04 -10.63
CA ALA A 178 4.40 -11.18 -9.55
C ALA A 178 5.48 -11.16 -8.47
N ARG A 179 5.73 -9.99 -7.90
CA ARG A 179 6.79 -9.83 -6.91
C ARG A 179 6.49 -8.71 -5.92
N PHE A 180 7.22 -8.71 -4.82
CA PHE A 180 7.29 -7.58 -3.90
C PHE A 180 8.00 -6.39 -4.57
N PRO A 181 7.71 -5.13 -4.21
CA PRO A 181 8.46 -3.97 -4.70
C PRO A 181 9.96 -4.17 -4.57
N LEU A 182 10.67 -3.90 -5.66
CA LEU A 182 12.11 -4.04 -5.73
C LEU A 182 12.74 -2.67 -5.92
N ILE A 183 13.81 -2.41 -5.19
CA ILE A 183 14.59 -1.18 -5.34
C ILE A 183 15.88 -1.52 -6.08
N ALA A 184 16.08 -0.89 -7.23
CA ALA A 184 17.38 -0.92 -7.91
C ALA A 184 18.23 0.21 -7.30
N PHE A 185 19.31 -0.17 -6.63
CA PHE A 185 20.17 0.69 -5.83
C PHE A 185 21.61 0.44 -6.22
N ASN A 186 22.22 1.38 -6.96
CA ASN A 186 23.61 1.24 -7.38
C ASN A 186 24.53 2.08 -6.49
N ILE A 187 25.76 1.60 -6.32
CA ILE A 187 26.77 2.20 -5.45
C ILE A 187 28.03 2.43 -6.29
N ASN A 188 28.40 3.69 -6.47
CA ASN A 188 29.53 4.10 -7.29
C ASN A 188 30.79 4.22 -6.44
N LEU A 189 31.87 3.55 -6.85
CA LEU A 189 33.14 3.56 -6.13
C LEU A 189 34.05 4.69 -6.63
N THR A 190 35.07 5.07 -5.86
CA THR A 190 36.09 6.03 -6.30
C THR A 190 37.20 5.42 -7.18
N THR A 191 37.01 4.19 -7.66
CA THR A 191 37.99 3.45 -8.46
C THR A 191 37.37 3.04 -9.80
N SER A 192 38.20 2.86 -10.83
CA SER A 192 37.85 2.21 -12.10
C SER A 192 38.07 0.69 -12.07
N ASP A 193 38.62 0.14 -10.98
CA ASP A 193 38.88 -1.29 -10.86
C ASP A 193 37.59 -2.08 -10.59
N VAL A 194 37.05 -2.65 -11.66
CA VAL A 194 35.86 -3.50 -11.65
C VAL A 194 36.03 -4.73 -10.76
N SER A 195 37.25 -5.24 -10.59
CA SER A 195 37.49 -6.43 -9.76
C SER A 195 37.15 -6.17 -8.30
N ILE A 196 37.34 -4.93 -7.83
CA ILE A 196 36.95 -4.50 -6.48
C ILE A 196 35.42 -4.47 -6.37
N ALA A 197 34.72 -3.85 -7.33
CA ALA A 197 33.26 -3.83 -7.36
C ALA A 197 32.67 -5.25 -7.40
N GLN A 198 33.25 -6.17 -8.17
CA GLN A 198 32.82 -7.57 -8.24
C GLN A 198 32.99 -8.30 -6.90
N LYS A 199 34.11 -8.09 -6.19
CA LYS A 199 34.34 -8.67 -4.86
C LYS A 199 33.35 -8.15 -3.82
N ILE A 200 33.07 -6.83 -3.83
CA ILE A 200 32.07 -6.24 -2.94
C ILE A 200 30.67 -6.74 -3.32
N ALA A 201 30.35 -6.80 -4.61
CA ALA A 201 29.07 -7.34 -5.06
C ALA A 201 28.86 -8.78 -4.57
N GLN A 202 29.90 -9.62 -4.58
CA GLN A 202 29.85 -10.99 -4.06
C GLN A 202 29.58 -11.03 -2.54
N SER A 203 30.20 -10.16 -1.73
CA SER A 203 29.95 -10.16 -0.28
C SER A 203 28.52 -9.71 0.09
N LEU A 204 27.88 -8.91 -0.77
CA LEU A 204 26.49 -8.48 -0.58
C LEU A 204 25.46 -9.52 -1.07
N ARG A 205 25.78 -10.26 -2.13
CA ARG A 205 24.83 -11.12 -2.86
C ARG A 205 24.44 -12.37 -2.07
N PHE A 206 23.14 -12.65 -1.94
CA PHE A 206 22.67 -13.87 -1.27
C PHE A 206 23.28 -15.15 -1.82
N GLY A 207 23.38 -15.27 -3.15
CA GLY A 207 23.93 -16.45 -3.83
C GLY A 207 25.38 -16.79 -3.45
N SER A 208 26.10 -15.85 -2.85
CA SER A 208 27.49 -16.01 -2.37
C SER A 208 27.58 -16.04 -0.83
N GLY A 209 26.45 -16.17 -0.12
CA GLY A 209 26.39 -16.14 1.34
C GLY A 209 26.15 -14.76 1.96
N GLY A 210 25.91 -13.73 1.14
CA GLY A 210 25.57 -12.38 1.59
C GLY A 210 24.11 -12.24 2.05
N TYR A 211 23.52 -11.07 1.85
CA TYR A 211 22.18 -10.75 2.34
C TYR A 211 21.06 -11.43 1.53
N ARG A 212 20.15 -12.11 2.22
CA ARG A 212 19.05 -12.91 1.63
C ARG A 212 18.23 -12.20 0.55
N TYR A 213 17.93 -10.92 0.73
CA TYR A 213 17.07 -10.15 -0.16
C TYR A 213 17.85 -9.20 -1.07
N VAL A 214 19.09 -9.58 -1.42
CA VAL A 214 19.99 -8.77 -2.23
C VAL A 214 20.57 -9.61 -3.36
N LYS A 215 20.38 -9.13 -4.60
CA LYS A 215 21.09 -9.59 -5.79
C LYS A 215 22.01 -8.44 -6.22
N SER A 216 23.30 -8.66 -6.42
CA SER A 216 24.23 -7.55 -6.69
C SER A 216 25.34 -7.92 -7.66
N LEU A 217 25.64 -7.10 -8.66
CA LEU A 217 26.69 -7.30 -9.67
C LEU A 217 27.68 -6.11 -9.67
N GLY A 218 28.92 -6.34 -10.09
CA GLY A 218 29.93 -5.30 -10.25
C GLY A 218 30.29 -5.12 -11.72
N PHE A 219 30.27 -3.88 -12.22
CA PHE A 219 30.61 -3.55 -13.61
C PHE A 219 31.26 -2.17 -13.74
N MET A 220 31.65 -1.83 -14.97
CA MET A 220 32.30 -0.57 -15.33
C MET A 220 31.31 0.40 -15.95
N LEU A 221 31.27 1.63 -15.46
CA LEU A 221 30.69 2.77 -16.15
C LEU A 221 31.77 3.37 -17.04
N LYS A 222 31.71 3.08 -18.34
CA LYS A 222 32.77 3.43 -19.30
C LYS A 222 32.93 4.94 -19.46
N GLU A 223 31.83 5.67 -19.57
CA GLU A 223 31.84 7.12 -19.78
C GLU A 223 32.44 7.87 -18.57
N GLU A 224 32.20 7.35 -17.37
CA GLU A 224 32.67 7.96 -16.12
C GLU A 224 34.02 7.41 -15.64
N ASN A 225 34.56 6.42 -16.34
CA ASN A 225 35.75 5.67 -15.94
C ASN A 225 35.68 5.19 -14.48
N ARG A 226 34.56 4.55 -14.09
CA ARG A 226 34.24 4.25 -12.69
C ARG A 226 33.62 2.87 -12.51
N ALA A 227 34.00 2.18 -11.45
CA ALA A 227 33.41 0.90 -11.07
C ALA A 227 32.14 1.12 -10.23
N GLN A 228 31.09 0.37 -10.55
CA GLN A 228 29.78 0.43 -9.90
C GLN A 228 29.39 -0.95 -9.36
N ILE A 229 28.74 -0.96 -8.19
CA ILE A 229 28.05 -2.12 -7.64
C ILE A 229 26.55 -1.89 -7.84
N SER A 230 25.93 -2.61 -8.76
CA SER A 230 24.47 -2.58 -8.92
C SER A 230 23.82 -3.57 -7.98
N CYS A 231 22.86 -3.11 -7.16
CA CYS A 231 22.10 -3.94 -6.24
C CYS A 231 20.61 -3.91 -6.54
N ASN A 232 20.00 -5.09 -6.57
CA ASN A 232 18.58 -5.32 -6.63
C ASN A 232 18.09 -5.79 -5.25
N MET A 233 17.37 -4.90 -4.57
CA MET A 233 16.84 -5.10 -3.23
C MET A 233 15.45 -5.74 -3.35
N THR A 234 15.38 -7.06 -3.28
CA THR A 234 14.14 -7.82 -3.55
C THR A 234 13.12 -7.73 -2.41
N ASN A 235 13.56 -7.32 -1.21
CA ASN A 235 12.67 -6.99 -0.10
C ASN A 235 13.36 -6.02 0.88
N TYR A 236 13.11 -4.72 0.69
CA TYR A 236 13.73 -3.66 1.48
C TYR A 236 13.27 -3.63 2.95
N THR A 237 12.10 -4.20 3.26
CA THR A 237 11.60 -4.27 4.66
C THR A 237 12.31 -5.32 5.49
N LYS A 238 12.95 -6.30 4.83
CA LYS A 238 13.70 -7.38 5.48
C LYS A 238 15.20 -7.14 5.46
N THR A 239 15.73 -6.70 4.31
CA THR A 239 17.09 -6.18 4.20
C THR A 239 17.03 -4.71 3.77
N PRO A 240 17.18 -3.75 4.69
CA PRO A 240 17.05 -2.33 4.38
C PRO A 240 18.27 -1.78 3.64
N LEU A 241 18.06 -0.68 2.89
CA LEU A 241 19.08 -0.04 2.05
C LEU A 241 20.33 0.32 2.85
N TYR A 242 20.16 0.99 4.00
CA TYR A 242 21.28 1.42 4.85
C TYR A 242 22.22 0.26 5.23
N ARG A 243 21.69 -0.95 5.42
CA ARG A 243 22.49 -2.10 5.84
C ARG A 243 23.38 -2.60 4.71
N VAL A 244 22.86 -2.64 3.49
CA VAL A 244 23.62 -3.00 2.29
C VAL A 244 24.66 -1.93 1.99
N PHE A 245 24.27 -0.66 2.07
CA PHE A 245 25.18 0.46 1.84
C PHE A 245 26.34 0.48 2.86
N GLU A 246 26.06 0.33 4.15
CA GLU A 246 27.11 0.28 5.18
C GLU A 246 28.06 -0.90 5.00
N THR A 247 27.54 -2.05 4.55
CA THR A 247 28.39 -3.22 4.26
C THR A 247 29.26 -2.97 3.04
N ALA A 248 28.70 -2.42 1.96
CA ALA A 248 29.45 -2.03 0.78
C ALA A 248 30.56 -1.02 1.14
N LYS A 249 30.25 -0.06 2.01
CA LYS A 249 31.18 0.97 2.49
C LYS A 249 32.35 0.35 3.25
N ARG A 250 32.08 -0.57 4.18
CA ARG A 250 33.11 -1.30 4.94
C ARG A 250 33.96 -2.17 4.02
N GLU A 251 33.35 -2.86 3.08
CA GLU A 251 34.07 -3.71 2.12
C GLU A 251 34.95 -2.87 1.17
N ALA A 252 34.48 -1.71 0.70
CA ALA A 252 35.29 -0.78 -0.10
C ALA A 252 36.53 -0.30 0.66
N GLN A 253 36.36 0.05 1.95
CA GLN A 253 37.46 0.50 2.80
C GLN A 253 38.57 -0.54 2.95
N ARG A 254 38.23 -1.84 2.95
CA ARG A 254 39.23 -2.93 3.00
C ARG A 254 40.18 -2.93 1.80
N TYR A 255 39.75 -2.37 0.67
CA TYR A 255 40.55 -2.23 -0.55
C TYR A 255 41.17 -0.83 -0.70
N GLY A 256 41.06 0.04 0.32
CA GLY A 256 41.54 1.43 0.23
C GLY A 256 40.70 2.32 -0.69
N VAL A 257 39.48 1.89 -1.01
CA VAL A 257 38.54 2.61 -1.89
C VAL A 257 37.40 3.15 -1.05
N THR A 258 36.78 4.24 -1.49
CA THR A 258 35.56 4.77 -0.87
C THR A 258 34.39 4.73 -1.84
N ILE A 259 33.19 4.88 -1.29
CA ILE A 259 31.99 5.10 -2.10
C ILE A 259 31.96 6.58 -2.46
N LYS A 260 31.86 6.88 -3.76
CA LYS A 260 31.71 8.23 -4.28
C LYS A 260 30.29 8.74 -4.04
N GLU A 261 29.31 7.94 -4.42
CA GLU A 261 27.87 8.20 -4.28
C GLU A 261 27.07 6.91 -4.47
N SER A 262 25.75 6.98 -4.31
CA SER A 262 24.81 5.92 -4.68
C SER A 262 23.60 6.52 -5.36
N GLU A 263 22.94 5.72 -6.19
CA GLU A 263 21.80 6.11 -6.99
C GLU A 263 20.65 5.11 -6.81
N ILE A 264 19.43 5.63 -6.86
CA ILE A 264 18.22 4.84 -7.05
C ILE A 264 17.91 4.88 -8.54
N VAL A 265 17.71 3.71 -9.12
CA VAL A 265 17.31 3.53 -10.52
C VAL A 265 15.79 3.35 -10.53
N GLY A 266 15.09 4.30 -11.17
CA GLY A 266 13.63 4.40 -11.18
C GLY A 266 13.02 4.88 -9.86
N LEU A 267 11.86 4.33 -9.51
CA LEU A 267 11.09 4.72 -8.32
C LEU A 267 11.48 3.93 -7.07
N VAL A 268 11.28 4.54 -5.90
CA VAL A 268 11.55 3.92 -4.60
C VAL A 268 10.38 4.08 -3.64
N PRO A 269 10.00 3.01 -2.89
CA PRO A 269 9.04 3.15 -1.80
C PRO A 269 9.57 4.09 -0.71
N GLU A 270 8.76 5.08 -0.34
CA GLU A 270 9.11 6.09 0.68
C GLU A 270 9.64 5.49 1.99
N LYS A 271 9.07 4.36 2.42
CA LYS A 271 9.44 3.64 3.63
C LYS A 271 10.92 3.24 3.64
N ALA A 272 11.50 2.88 2.50
CA ALA A 272 12.91 2.51 2.39
C ALA A 272 13.85 3.69 2.69
N LEU A 273 13.45 4.91 2.29
CA LEU A 273 14.19 6.13 2.56
C LEU A 273 14.03 6.56 4.01
N ILE A 274 12.81 6.47 4.56
CA ILE A 274 12.56 6.79 5.97
C ILE A 274 13.37 5.87 6.89
N ASP A 275 13.37 4.56 6.65
CA ASP A 275 14.16 3.60 7.44
C ASP A 275 15.66 3.94 7.41
N THR A 276 16.14 4.41 6.27
CA THR A 276 17.53 4.86 6.10
C THR A 276 17.80 6.15 6.89
N ALA A 277 16.88 7.13 6.84
CA ALA A 277 16.99 8.36 7.61
C ALA A 277 16.98 8.08 9.13
N ILE A 278 16.07 7.23 9.61
CA ILE A 278 16.00 6.83 11.03
C ILE A 278 17.33 6.22 11.48
N TYR A 279 17.90 5.32 10.66
CA TYR A 279 19.16 4.66 10.99
C TYR A 279 20.34 5.63 11.09
N TYR A 280 20.54 6.49 10.08
CA TYR A 280 21.69 7.39 10.05
C TYR A 280 21.60 8.56 11.03
N LEU A 281 20.38 9.06 11.26
CA LEU A 281 20.14 10.18 12.17
C LEU A 281 19.85 9.72 13.61
N GLN A 282 19.80 8.41 13.86
CA GLN A 282 19.52 7.80 15.18
C GLN A 282 18.23 8.33 15.80
N LEU A 283 17.17 8.40 14.99
CA LEU A 283 15.91 8.98 15.39
C LEU A 283 15.05 7.98 16.17
N ASP A 284 15.53 7.52 17.33
CA ASP A 284 14.89 6.45 18.12
C ASP A 284 13.46 6.78 18.57
N ARG A 285 13.13 8.08 18.67
CA ARG A 285 11.79 8.57 19.05
C ARG A 285 10.98 9.10 17.87
N PHE A 286 11.52 9.03 16.65
CA PHE A 286 10.82 9.52 15.48
C PHE A 286 9.69 8.59 15.10
N ASN A 287 8.52 9.19 14.96
CA ASN A 287 7.35 8.57 14.38
C ASN A 287 7.13 9.16 12.99
N GLU A 288 6.82 8.31 12.00
CA GLU A 288 6.46 8.75 10.65
C GLU A 288 5.35 9.81 10.63
N ASN A 289 4.45 9.83 11.62
CA ASN A 289 3.45 10.87 11.80
C ASN A 289 4.03 12.27 12.07
N GLN A 290 5.33 12.40 12.32
CA GLN A 290 6.03 13.69 12.42
C GLN A 290 6.40 14.27 11.06
N ILE A 291 6.31 13.48 9.97
CA ILE A 291 6.44 13.97 8.60
C ILE A 291 5.25 14.90 8.33
N LEU A 292 5.54 16.16 7.98
CA LEU A 292 4.53 17.20 7.83
C LEU A 292 3.51 16.81 6.76
N GLU A 293 3.97 16.29 5.63
CA GLU A 293 3.15 15.83 4.51
C GLU A 293 2.21 14.70 4.94
N TYR A 294 2.62 13.82 5.86
CA TYR A 294 1.74 12.77 6.40
C TYR A 294 0.67 13.35 7.31
N LYS A 295 0.93 14.47 7.99
CA LYS A 295 -0.11 15.19 8.76
C LYS A 295 -1.04 16.00 7.86
N LEU A 296 -0.50 16.60 6.79
CA LEU A 296 -1.26 17.43 5.86
C LEU A 296 -2.15 16.60 4.94
N HIS A 297 -1.65 15.47 4.46
CA HIS A 297 -2.37 14.60 3.52
C HIS A 297 -3.06 13.41 4.22
N GLY A 298 -2.84 13.22 5.53
CA GLY A 298 -3.08 11.94 6.21
C GLY A 298 -2.04 10.92 5.71
N LYS A 299 -1.66 9.93 6.51
CA LYS A 299 -0.75 8.86 6.05
C LYS A 299 -1.15 8.40 4.66
N GLY A 300 -0.17 8.29 3.76
CA GLY A 300 -0.23 7.29 2.69
C GLY A 300 -0.52 5.94 3.36
N GLY A 301 -1.79 5.53 3.31
CA GLY A 301 -2.32 4.39 4.06
C GLY A 301 -3.29 4.81 5.17
N LYS A 302 -4.53 5.13 4.79
CA LYS A 302 -5.69 4.97 5.70
C LYS A 302 -5.68 3.51 6.17
N GLN A 303 -5.82 3.24 7.48
CA GLN A 303 -6.07 1.88 7.96
C GLN A 303 -7.26 1.34 7.17
N SER A 304 -7.07 0.23 6.46
CA SER A 304 -8.18 -0.35 5.72
C SER A 304 -9.23 -0.89 6.71
N ILE A 305 -10.50 -0.94 6.31
CA ILE A 305 -11.54 -1.57 7.14
C ILE A 305 -11.15 -3.03 7.45
N LEU A 306 -10.51 -3.72 6.50
CA LEU A 306 -10.05 -5.09 6.69
C LEU A 306 -8.97 -5.19 7.77
N GLU A 307 -8.02 -4.27 7.77
CA GLU A 307 -6.99 -4.18 8.79
C GLU A 307 -7.62 -3.87 10.16
N PHE A 308 -8.55 -2.91 10.23
CA PHE A 308 -9.29 -2.61 11.46
C PHE A 308 -10.01 -3.85 12.01
N LEU A 309 -10.73 -4.60 11.16
CA LEU A 309 -11.43 -5.83 11.57
C LEU A 309 -10.48 -6.92 12.05
N HIS A 310 -9.36 -7.13 11.34
CA HIS A 310 -8.34 -8.08 11.76
C HIS A 310 -7.77 -7.70 13.13
N VAL A 311 -7.45 -6.41 13.30
CA VAL A 311 -6.86 -5.83 14.51
C VAL A 311 -7.81 -5.93 15.71
N LEU A 312 -9.12 -5.70 15.50
CA LEU A 312 -10.20 -5.82 16.48
C LEU A 312 -10.43 -7.28 16.91
N ALA A 313 -10.25 -8.25 16.01
CA ALA A 313 -10.44 -9.66 16.29
C ALA A 313 -9.27 -10.33 17.05
N LEU A 314 -8.14 -9.63 17.24
CA LEU A 314 -7.02 -10.14 18.01
C LEU A 314 -7.33 -10.16 19.52
N ALA A 315 -6.67 -11.06 20.25
CA ALA A 315 -6.74 -11.13 21.72
C ALA A 315 -5.96 -9.99 22.40
N ARG A 316 -6.40 -8.74 22.18
CA ARG A 316 -5.85 -7.53 22.79
C ARG A 316 -6.96 -6.55 23.18
N PRO A 317 -6.69 -5.60 24.10
CA PRO A 317 -7.73 -4.72 24.63
C PRO A 317 -8.19 -3.61 23.68
N THR A 318 -7.35 -3.21 22.70
CA THR A 318 -7.63 -2.11 21.76
C THR A 318 -7.30 -2.48 20.31
N PRO A 319 -8.08 -2.02 19.32
CA PRO A 319 -9.32 -1.25 19.43
C PRO A 319 -10.46 -2.10 20.03
N GLY A 320 -11.43 -1.44 20.68
CA GLY A 320 -12.50 -2.10 21.43
C GLY A 320 -13.89 -1.54 21.13
N GLY A 321 -14.81 -1.68 22.09
CA GLY A 321 -16.21 -1.27 21.91
C GLY A 321 -16.41 0.23 21.64
N GLY A 322 -15.64 1.11 22.29
CA GLY A 322 -15.71 2.56 22.06
C GLY A 322 -15.26 2.94 20.64
N SER A 323 -14.20 2.31 20.15
CA SER A 323 -13.72 2.41 18.77
C SER A 323 -14.80 2.01 17.75
N VAL A 324 -15.52 0.90 18.00
CA VAL A 324 -16.62 0.46 17.14
C VAL A 324 -17.82 1.42 17.22
N ALA A 325 -18.12 1.98 18.39
CA ALA A 325 -19.17 2.98 18.55
C ALA A 325 -18.90 4.24 17.70
N ALA A 326 -17.67 4.74 17.71
CA ALA A 326 -17.22 5.84 16.87
C ALA A 326 -17.28 5.49 15.37
N LEU A 327 -16.91 4.25 15.00
CA LEU A 327 -17.01 3.78 13.63
C LEU A 327 -18.46 3.74 13.13
N HIS A 328 -19.42 3.28 13.94
CA HIS A 328 -20.84 3.33 13.62
C HIS A 328 -21.31 4.75 13.30
N ALA A 329 -20.94 5.72 14.12
CA ALA A 329 -21.26 7.12 13.88
C ALA A 329 -20.61 7.66 12.59
N ALA A 330 -19.35 7.30 12.33
CA ALA A 330 -18.65 7.68 11.10
C ALA A 330 -19.34 7.12 9.84
N LEU A 331 -19.77 5.85 9.88
CA LEU A 331 -20.52 5.19 8.80
C LEU A 331 -21.87 5.88 8.56
N GLY A 332 -22.60 6.18 9.64
CA GLY A 332 -23.87 6.93 9.54
C GLY A 332 -23.70 8.30 8.90
N SER A 333 -22.70 9.08 9.34
CA SER A 333 -22.41 10.40 8.76
C SER A 333 -21.98 10.32 7.29
N ALA A 334 -21.20 9.30 6.92
CA ALA A 334 -20.77 9.08 5.54
C ALA A 334 -21.96 8.75 4.62
N LEU A 335 -22.89 7.90 5.09
CA LEU A 335 -24.12 7.59 4.36
C LEU A 335 -25.00 8.83 4.18
N LEU A 336 -25.24 9.62 5.24
CA LEU A 336 -25.99 10.87 5.10
C LEU A 336 -25.32 11.83 4.11
N SER A 337 -23.98 11.94 4.13
CA SER A 337 -23.24 12.76 3.17
C SER A 337 -23.44 12.27 1.73
N MET A 338 -23.33 10.96 1.50
CA MET A 338 -23.58 10.34 0.19
C MET A 338 -25.00 10.64 -0.31
N VAL A 339 -26.03 10.39 0.51
CA VAL A 339 -27.43 10.65 0.14
C VAL A 339 -27.65 12.13 -0.15
N THR A 340 -27.06 13.02 0.65
CA THR A 340 -27.10 14.47 0.41
C THR A 340 -26.49 14.81 -0.95
N GLY A 341 -25.31 14.28 -1.27
CA GLY A 341 -24.64 14.54 -2.54
C GLY A 341 -25.45 14.07 -3.75
N ILE A 342 -26.03 12.87 -3.69
CA ILE A 342 -26.90 12.34 -4.76
C ILE A 342 -28.16 13.21 -4.89
N THR A 343 -28.77 13.59 -3.76
CA THR A 343 -29.98 14.42 -3.73
C THR A 343 -29.72 15.80 -4.32
N VAL A 344 -28.65 16.48 -3.92
CA VAL A 344 -28.26 17.80 -4.45
C VAL A 344 -28.00 17.73 -5.95
N ASN A 345 -27.26 16.71 -6.41
CA ASN A 345 -26.95 16.55 -7.83
C ASN A 345 -28.20 16.37 -8.69
N LYS A 346 -29.21 15.62 -8.21
CA LYS A 346 -30.45 15.39 -8.98
C LYS A 346 -31.48 16.52 -8.87
N THR A 347 -31.67 17.08 -7.67
CA THR A 347 -32.75 18.03 -7.39
C THR A 347 -32.32 19.50 -7.47
N ARG A 348 -31.00 19.75 -7.51
CA ARG A 348 -30.40 21.10 -7.40
C ARG A 348 -30.82 21.85 -6.14
N ASN A 349 -31.22 21.12 -5.09
CA ASN A 349 -31.63 21.71 -3.82
C ASN A 349 -30.42 22.37 -3.13
N LYS A 350 -30.41 23.71 -3.09
CA LYS A 350 -29.33 24.51 -2.52
C LYS A 350 -29.27 24.42 -0.99
N GLU A 351 -30.40 24.19 -0.30
CA GLU A 351 -30.45 24.05 1.16
C GLU A 351 -29.59 22.88 1.66
N LEU A 352 -29.58 21.79 0.88
CA LEU A 352 -28.82 20.57 1.21
C LEU A 352 -27.34 20.66 0.83
N LYS A 353 -26.95 21.62 -0.02
CA LYS A 353 -25.58 21.74 -0.54
C LYS A 353 -24.57 22.00 0.58
N ASP A 354 -24.93 22.85 1.54
CA ASP A 354 -24.05 23.21 2.66
C ASP A 354 -23.90 22.05 3.67
N SER A 355 -24.92 21.18 3.74
CA SER A 355 -24.89 19.98 4.59
C SER A 355 -23.94 18.90 4.06
N HIS A 356 -23.72 18.79 2.75
CA HIS A 356 -22.90 17.72 2.19
C HIS A 356 -21.45 17.75 2.70
N GLY A 357 -20.81 18.93 2.65
CA GLY A 357 -19.45 19.13 3.15
C GLY A 357 -19.36 18.95 4.66
N PHE A 358 -20.34 19.45 5.40
CA PHE A 358 -20.43 19.28 6.85
C PHE A 358 -20.52 17.81 7.25
N LEU A 359 -21.43 17.03 6.65
CA LEU A 359 -21.62 15.62 6.96
C LEU A 359 -20.37 14.78 6.62
N LYS A 360 -19.68 15.13 5.53
CA LYS A 360 -18.39 14.51 5.17
C LYS A 360 -17.31 14.79 6.22
N LEU A 361 -17.27 16.01 6.74
CA LEU A 361 -16.37 16.39 7.83
C LEU A 361 -16.73 15.65 9.12
N GLN A 362 -18.01 15.53 9.47
CA GLN A 362 -18.43 14.80 10.67
C GLN A 362 -18.05 13.32 10.61
N ALA A 363 -18.14 12.67 9.45
CA ALA A 363 -17.66 11.30 9.27
C ALA A 363 -16.16 11.18 9.63
N TYR A 364 -15.35 12.15 9.22
CA TYR A 364 -13.92 12.19 9.57
C TYR A 364 -13.69 12.52 11.05
N GLU A 365 -14.50 13.41 11.64
CA GLU A 365 -14.41 13.72 13.06
C GLU A 365 -14.75 12.50 13.92
N PHE A 366 -15.78 11.73 13.58
CA PHE A 366 -16.08 10.45 14.25
C PHE A 366 -14.96 9.42 14.05
N TYR A 367 -14.36 9.35 12.85
CA TYR A 367 -13.19 8.50 12.63
C TYR A 367 -12.03 8.85 13.58
N LYS A 368 -11.77 10.13 13.87
CA LYS A 368 -10.75 10.53 14.86
C LYS A 368 -11.06 10.04 16.27
N PHE A 369 -12.33 9.81 16.62
CA PHE A 369 -12.68 9.24 17.93
C PHE A 369 -12.27 7.78 18.09
N ILE A 370 -12.02 7.05 16.99
CA ILE A 370 -11.46 5.70 17.03
C ILE A 370 -10.04 5.73 17.66
N GLU A 371 -9.18 6.62 17.16
CA GLU A 371 -7.83 6.78 17.72
C GLU A 371 -7.87 7.40 19.13
N LYS A 372 -8.76 8.37 19.38
CA LYS A 372 -8.89 8.96 20.73
C LYS A 372 -9.31 7.93 21.78
N ASP A 373 -10.21 7.01 21.45
CA ASP A 373 -10.66 5.94 22.33
C ASP A 373 -9.50 5.01 22.70
N LYS A 374 -8.71 4.61 21.69
CA LYS A 374 -7.48 3.84 21.89
C LYS A 374 -6.47 4.59 22.77
N ASP A 375 -6.18 5.85 22.47
CA ASP A 375 -5.25 6.67 23.26
C ASP A 375 -5.71 6.85 24.71
N ALA A 376 -7.02 7.01 24.93
CA ALA A 376 -7.59 7.12 26.27
C ALA A 376 -7.42 5.81 27.06
N PHE A 377 -7.61 4.66 26.41
CA PHE A 377 -7.38 3.36 27.02
C PHE A 377 -5.90 3.12 27.33
N ASP A 378 -5.01 3.45 26.40
CA ASP A 378 -3.56 3.30 26.59
C ASP A 378 -3.07 4.11 27.79
N LYS A 379 -3.59 5.34 27.99
CA LYS A 379 -3.32 6.15 29.20
C LYS A 379 -3.77 5.47 30.49
N VAL A 380 -4.93 4.81 30.50
CA VAL A 380 -5.39 4.04 31.67
C VAL A 380 -4.40 2.91 31.96
N MET A 381 -3.97 2.18 30.94
CA MET A 381 -2.99 1.09 31.10
C MET A 381 -1.61 1.59 31.54
N GLU A 382 -1.17 2.75 31.07
CA GLU A 382 0.06 3.40 31.53
C GLU A 382 -0.04 3.80 33.00
N ALA A 383 -1.17 4.37 33.43
CA ALA A 383 -1.40 4.71 34.83
C ALA A 383 -1.36 3.48 35.75
N PHE A 384 -1.88 2.33 35.30
CA PHE A 384 -1.79 1.07 36.05
C PHE A 384 -0.37 0.54 36.24
N LYS A 385 0.57 0.92 35.35
CA LYS A 385 1.99 0.50 35.41
C LYS A 385 2.84 1.37 36.34
N LEU A 386 2.30 2.45 36.90
CA LEU A 386 3.05 3.31 37.81
C LEU A 386 3.50 2.55 39.08
N PRO A 387 4.65 2.93 39.68
CA PRO A 387 5.17 2.31 40.90
C PRO A 387 4.20 2.37 42.08
N GLU A 388 4.35 1.44 43.02
CA GLU A 388 3.52 1.34 44.23
C GLU A 388 4.34 1.09 45.51
N ASP A 389 5.64 1.41 45.46
CA ASP A 389 6.63 1.10 46.49
C ASP A 389 6.48 1.96 47.77
N SER A 390 5.91 3.16 47.65
CA SER A 390 5.68 4.07 48.77
C SER A 390 4.22 4.53 48.84
N GLU A 391 3.77 4.98 50.02
CA GLU A 391 2.43 5.58 50.18
C GLU A 391 2.22 6.80 49.27
N THR A 392 3.30 7.56 49.01
CA THR A 392 3.27 8.65 48.04
C THR A 392 3.09 8.17 46.60
N ASP A 393 3.68 7.04 46.23
CA ASP A 393 3.56 6.47 44.89
C ASP A 393 2.18 5.83 44.67
N LYS A 394 1.65 5.14 45.68
CA LYS A 394 0.26 4.63 45.66
C LYS A 394 -0.74 5.76 45.44
N LYS A 395 -0.58 6.89 46.13
CA LYS A 395 -1.46 8.06 45.95
C LYS A 395 -1.33 8.66 44.54
N LYS A 396 -0.12 8.80 44.01
CA LYS A 396 0.11 9.29 42.64
C LYS A 396 -0.48 8.35 41.59
N LYS A 397 -0.26 7.05 41.73
CA LYS A 397 -0.83 6.01 40.87
C LYS A 397 -2.35 6.07 40.86
N ASN A 398 -2.98 6.10 42.03
CA ASN A 398 -4.43 6.19 42.14
C ASN A 398 -5.00 7.46 41.49
N ASN A 399 -4.37 8.61 41.71
CA ASN A 399 -4.79 9.86 41.06
C ASN A 399 -4.67 9.76 39.53
N ALA A 400 -3.55 9.27 39.01
CA ALA A 400 -3.34 9.10 37.58
C ALA A 400 -4.36 8.13 36.94
N ILE A 401 -4.70 7.04 37.63
CA ILE A 401 -5.74 6.09 37.19
C ILE A 401 -7.09 6.80 37.14
N GLN A 402 -7.47 7.55 38.18
CA GLN A 402 -8.75 8.26 38.23
C GLN A 402 -8.86 9.33 37.14
N ASP A 403 -7.80 10.10 36.89
CA ASP A 403 -7.77 11.10 35.82
C ASP A 403 -7.86 10.44 34.43
N ALA A 404 -7.14 9.33 34.21
CA ALA A 404 -7.20 8.58 32.97
C ALA A 404 -8.59 7.97 32.73
N LEU A 405 -9.23 7.43 33.77
CA LEU A 405 -10.59 6.88 33.68
C LEU A 405 -11.62 7.97 33.35
N LYS A 406 -11.49 9.18 33.88
CA LYS A 406 -12.33 10.33 33.50
C LYS A 406 -12.20 10.66 32.01
N ILE A 407 -10.98 10.66 31.47
CA ILE A 407 -10.73 10.86 30.03
C ILE A 407 -11.36 9.72 29.19
N ALA A 408 -11.20 8.47 29.65
CA ALA A 408 -11.77 7.29 29.00
C ALA A 408 -13.32 7.28 29.05
N ALA A 409 -13.93 7.85 30.08
CA ALA A 409 -15.38 8.06 30.14
C ALA A 409 -15.84 9.21 29.23
N GLN A 410 -15.07 10.31 29.16
CA GLN A 410 -15.45 11.50 28.39
C GLN A 410 -15.45 11.25 26.88
N THR A 411 -14.53 10.42 26.37
CA THR A 411 -14.39 10.17 24.93
C THR A 411 -15.66 9.56 24.30
N PRO A 412 -16.20 8.43 24.80
CA PRO A 412 -17.49 7.91 24.32
C PRO A 412 -18.67 8.82 24.68
N PHE A 413 -18.59 9.60 25.76
CA PHE A 413 -19.63 10.57 26.11
C PHE A 413 -19.75 11.69 25.06
N GLU A 414 -18.64 12.20 24.56
CA GLU A 414 -18.61 13.15 23.44
C GLU A 414 -19.15 12.54 22.15
N VAL A 415 -18.92 11.23 21.91
CA VAL A 415 -19.52 10.52 20.79
C VAL A 415 -21.05 10.50 20.91
N CYS A 416 -21.61 10.22 22.09
CA CYS A 416 -23.06 10.31 22.33
C CYS A 416 -23.63 11.70 21.99
N LYS A 417 -22.98 12.77 22.47
CA LYS A 417 -23.38 14.15 22.17
C LYS A 417 -23.33 14.44 20.68
N LYS A 418 -22.21 14.09 20.02
CA LYS A 418 -22.01 14.30 18.59
C LYS A 418 -23.03 13.56 17.73
N ILE A 419 -23.41 12.34 18.12
CA ILE A 419 -24.45 11.58 17.41
C ILE A 419 -25.79 12.31 17.45
N LEU A 420 -26.18 12.92 18.58
CA LEU A 420 -27.42 13.70 18.66
C LEU A 420 -27.47 14.87 17.67
N PHE A 421 -26.33 15.54 17.43
CA PHE A 421 -26.24 16.59 16.41
C PHE A 421 -26.45 16.09 14.97
N MET A 422 -26.41 14.78 14.73
CA MET A 422 -26.61 14.19 13.39
C MET A 422 -28.08 13.91 13.06
N TYR A 423 -28.94 13.69 14.06
CA TYR A 423 -30.35 13.32 13.85
C TYR A 423 -31.14 14.34 13.02
N PRO A 424 -30.98 15.68 13.19
CA PRO A 424 -31.69 16.65 12.34
C PRO A 424 -31.37 16.51 10.84
N TYR A 425 -30.15 16.09 10.50
CA TYR A 425 -29.77 15.84 9.11
C TYR A 425 -30.39 14.53 8.59
N ALA A 426 -30.45 13.49 9.42
CA ALA A 426 -31.15 12.26 9.09
C ALA A 426 -32.64 12.51 8.85
N GLU A 427 -33.29 13.31 9.70
CA GLU A 427 -34.68 13.72 9.55
C GLU A 427 -34.90 14.49 8.25
N THR A 428 -34.07 15.50 7.99
CA THR A 428 -34.17 16.32 6.78
C THR A 428 -34.06 15.45 5.52
N LEU A 429 -33.15 14.47 5.51
CA LEU A 429 -32.99 13.55 4.38
C LEU A 429 -34.09 12.50 4.32
N ALA A 430 -34.63 12.06 5.46
CA ALA A 430 -35.82 11.21 5.48
C ALA A 430 -37.02 11.93 4.87
N GLN A 431 -37.17 13.24 5.10
CA GLN A 431 -38.26 14.07 4.59
C GLN A 431 -38.07 14.52 3.13
N LYS A 432 -36.88 15.04 2.78
CA LYS A 432 -36.59 15.72 1.51
C LYS A 432 -35.64 14.95 0.59
N GLY A 433 -35.02 13.88 1.08
CA GLY A 433 -34.09 13.06 0.31
C GLY A 433 -34.76 12.32 -0.84
N LEU A 434 -33.95 11.86 -1.78
CA LEU A 434 -34.44 11.05 -2.89
C LEU A 434 -35.00 9.72 -2.40
N LYS A 435 -36.20 9.36 -2.90
CA LYS A 435 -36.87 8.10 -2.56
C LYS A 435 -36.01 6.86 -2.81
N ASN A 436 -35.24 6.84 -3.89
CA ASN A 436 -34.39 5.71 -4.27
C ASN A 436 -33.10 5.58 -3.42
N ALA A 437 -32.83 6.52 -2.52
CA ALA A 437 -31.72 6.47 -1.58
C ALA A 437 -32.22 6.46 -0.11
N ILE A 438 -33.53 6.23 0.09
CA ILE A 438 -34.14 6.29 1.41
C ILE A 438 -33.65 5.14 2.32
N SER A 439 -33.33 3.98 1.73
CA SER A 439 -32.72 2.85 2.46
C SER A 439 -31.40 3.23 3.13
N ASP A 440 -30.58 4.06 2.46
CA ASP A 440 -29.29 4.51 2.99
C ASP A 440 -29.46 5.47 4.19
N VAL A 441 -30.54 6.26 4.19
CA VAL A 441 -30.92 7.10 5.35
C VAL A 441 -31.33 6.23 6.54
N GLY A 442 -32.09 5.16 6.28
CA GLY A 442 -32.45 4.18 7.32
C GLY A 442 -31.23 3.49 7.93
N VAL A 443 -30.29 3.02 7.11
CA VAL A 443 -29.03 2.42 7.60
C VAL A 443 -28.19 3.43 8.38
N ALA A 444 -28.16 4.70 7.95
CA ALA A 444 -27.49 5.75 8.70
C ALA A 444 -28.12 5.96 10.09
N LEU A 445 -29.45 6.00 10.16
CA LEU A 445 -30.21 6.12 11.41
C LEU A 445 -29.90 4.95 12.36
N TYR A 446 -29.94 3.71 11.88
CA TYR A 446 -29.59 2.52 12.67
C TYR A 446 -28.14 2.52 13.14
N SER A 447 -27.24 3.06 12.31
CA SER A 447 -25.83 3.21 12.67
C SER A 447 -25.66 4.23 13.80
N PHE A 448 -26.36 5.36 13.77
CA PHE A 448 -26.35 6.33 14.88
C PHE A 448 -26.93 5.75 16.17
N HIS A 449 -28.07 5.05 16.10
CA HIS A 449 -28.68 4.42 17.26
C HIS A 449 -27.77 3.36 17.90
N SER A 450 -27.16 2.51 17.07
CA SER A 450 -26.21 1.49 17.53
C SER A 450 -24.95 2.14 18.10
N GLY A 451 -24.41 3.15 17.43
CA GLY A 451 -23.24 3.91 17.88
C GLY A 451 -23.47 4.60 19.22
N PHE A 452 -24.65 5.22 19.41
CA PHE A 452 -25.02 5.88 20.67
C PHE A 452 -25.09 4.88 21.81
N ASN A 453 -25.80 3.76 21.62
CA ASN A 453 -25.91 2.72 22.65
C ASN A 453 -24.56 2.06 22.97
N ALA A 454 -23.74 1.79 21.96
CA ALA A 454 -22.39 1.27 22.15
C ALA A 454 -21.52 2.26 22.94
N ALA A 455 -21.52 3.54 22.57
CA ALA A 455 -20.79 4.59 23.30
C ALA A 455 -21.30 4.71 24.75
N ARG A 456 -22.62 4.73 24.96
CA ARG A 456 -23.25 4.78 26.29
C ARG A 456 -22.78 3.66 27.21
N VAL A 457 -22.70 2.42 26.72
CA VAL A 457 -22.19 1.29 27.51
C VAL A 457 -20.72 1.49 27.90
N ASN A 458 -19.91 2.06 27.00
CA ASN A 458 -18.51 2.39 27.28
C ASN A 458 -18.35 3.55 28.28
N VAL A 459 -19.28 4.52 28.31
CA VAL A 459 -19.33 5.52 29.40
C VAL A 459 -19.63 4.83 30.73
N LEU A 460 -20.70 4.03 30.78
CA LEU A 460 -21.19 3.41 32.01
C LEU A 460 -20.18 2.46 32.66
N ILE A 461 -19.41 1.71 31.87
CA ILE A 461 -18.37 0.82 32.42
C ILE A 461 -17.22 1.61 33.06
N ASN A 462 -16.84 2.75 32.48
CA ASN A 462 -15.80 3.61 33.06
C ASN A 462 -16.30 4.32 34.33
N LEU A 463 -17.55 4.81 34.36
CA LEU A 463 -18.13 5.45 35.55
C LEU A 463 -18.12 4.52 36.78
N LYS A 464 -18.31 3.21 36.59
CA LYS A 464 -18.23 2.22 37.69
C LYS A 464 -16.86 2.16 38.36
N SER A 465 -15.80 2.52 37.63
CA SER A 465 -14.40 2.47 38.09
C SER A 465 -13.92 3.83 38.63
N ILE A 466 -14.69 4.90 38.44
CA ILE A 466 -14.39 6.24 38.92
C ILE A 466 -14.96 6.43 40.33
N THR A 467 -14.14 6.90 41.27
CA THR A 467 -14.54 7.10 42.67
C THR A 467 -15.18 8.47 42.94
N ASP A 468 -14.99 9.42 42.02
CA ASP A 468 -15.56 10.76 42.08
C ASP A 468 -17.08 10.72 41.87
N LYS A 469 -17.83 10.83 42.97
CA LYS A 469 -19.30 10.73 42.97
C LYS A 469 -19.97 11.89 42.24
N GLU A 470 -19.45 13.11 42.40
CA GLU A 470 -20.03 14.30 41.78
C GLU A 470 -19.90 14.20 40.25
N PHE A 471 -18.70 13.86 39.76
CA PHE A 471 -18.47 13.61 38.34
C PHE A 471 -19.40 12.50 37.80
N ASN A 472 -19.50 11.38 38.51
CA ASN A 472 -20.35 10.27 38.10
C ASN A 472 -21.83 10.65 38.02
N GLU A 473 -22.34 11.40 39.00
CA GLU A 473 -23.73 11.85 39.04
C GLU A 473 -24.02 12.86 37.91
N THR A 474 -23.11 13.81 37.66
CA THR A 474 -23.23 14.77 36.56
C THR A 474 -23.28 14.05 35.20
N VAL A 475 -22.28 13.20 34.91
CA VAL A 475 -22.19 12.51 33.62
C VAL A 475 -23.37 11.56 33.44
N LYS A 476 -23.80 10.85 34.48
CA LYS A 476 -24.93 9.93 34.40
C LYS A 476 -26.25 10.67 34.14
N THR A 477 -26.49 11.78 34.84
CA THR A 477 -27.70 12.59 34.65
C THR A 477 -27.77 13.14 33.23
N GLU A 478 -26.66 13.66 32.71
CA GLU A 478 -26.60 14.15 31.34
C GLU A 478 -26.77 13.00 30.34
N LEU A 479 -26.11 11.86 30.54
CA LEU A 479 -26.23 10.69 29.67
C LEU A 479 -27.66 10.13 29.61
N ASP A 480 -28.39 10.12 30.73
CA ASP A 480 -29.80 9.72 30.78
C ASP A 480 -30.70 10.71 30.03
N SER A 481 -30.38 12.01 30.07
CA SER A 481 -31.05 13.04 29.27
C SER A 481 -30.80 12.83 27.78
N LEU A 482 -29.54 12.63 27.38
CA LEU A 482 -29.16 12.37 25.98
C LEU A 482 -29.84 11.09 25.47
N LYS A 483 -29.96 10.05 26.29
CA LYS A 483 -30.63 8.80 25.92
C LYS A 483 -32.10 9.02 25.57
N LYS A 484 -32.82 9.79 26.39
CA LYS A 484 -34.24 10.10 26.12
C LYS A 484 -34.42 10.89 24.84
N GLN A 485 -33.53 11.87 24.60
CA GLN A 485 -33.54 12.65 23.35
C GLN A 485 -33.27 11.75 22.14
N GLU A 486 -32.27 10.86 22.26
CA GLU A 486 -31.89 9.94 21.19
C GLU A 486 -33.02 8.97 20.85
N GLU A 487 -33.63 8.34 21.86
CA GLU A 487 -34.76 7.42 21.68
C GLU A 487 -35.95 8.12 21.01
N SER A 488 -36.25 9.36 21.41
CA SER A 488 -37.32 10.16 20.81
C SER A 488 -37.04 10.49 19.34
N SER A 489 -35.86 11.05 19.04
CA SER A 489 -35.49 11.42 17.67
C SER A 489 -35.41 10.19 16.76
N TYR A 490 -34.83 9.09 17.25
CA TYR A 490 -34.75 7.83 16.52
C TYR A 490 -36.13 7.31 16.11
N GLN A 491 -37.07 7.20 17.06
CA GLN A 491 -38.42 6.68 16.79
C GLN A 491 -39.21 7.56 15.81
N GLU A 492 -39.08 8.88 15.94
CA GLU A 492 -39.75 9.83 15.05
C GLU A 492 -39.24 9.72 13.62
N ILE A 493 -37.92 9.71 13.43
CA ILE A 493 -37.30 9.65 12.11
C ILE A 493 -37.49 8.27 11.47
N GLU A 494 -37.43 7.20 12.25
CA GLU A 494 -37.70 5.84 11.78
C GLU A 494 -39.13 5.76 11.23
N LYS A 495 -40.13 6.31 11.92
CA LYS A 495 -41.51 6.36 11.44
C LYS A 495 -41.63 7.13 10.12
N ILE A 496 -40.97 8.29 9.98
CA ILE A 496 -40.97 9.06 8.73
C ILE A 496 -40.40 8.23 7.58
N PHE A 497 -39.26 7.59 7.82
CA PHE A 497 -38.57 6.78 6.84
C PHE A 497 -39.39 5.55 6.42
N LEU A 498 -39.94 4.78 7.37
CA LEU A 498 -40.69 3.56 7.09
C LEU A 498 -41.95 3.81 6.26
N THR A 499 -42.56 5.00 6.36
CA THR A 499 -43.71 5.36 5.48
C THR A 499 -43.32 5.62 4.02
N LYS A 500 -42.01 5.67 3.72
CA LYS A 500 -41.46 5.98 2.39
C LYS A 500 -40.76 4.81 1.72
N LEU A 501 -40.56 3.69 2.44
CA LEU A 501 -40.24 2.39 1.87
C LEU A 501 -41.51 1.76 1.31
#